data_AF-A0A7C5XMP7-F1
#
_entry.id   AF-A0A7C5XMP7-F1
#
_cell.length_a   1.000
_cell.length_b   1.000
_cell.length_c   1.000
_cell.angle_alpha   90.00
_cell.angle_beta   90.00
_cell.angle_gamma   90.00
#
_symmetry.space_group_name_H-M   'P 1'
#
loop_
_entity.id
_entity.type
_entity.pdbx_description
1 polymer ?
#
loop_
_entity_poly.entity_id
_entity_poly.type
_entity_poly.pdbx_seq_one_letter_code
_entity_poly.pdbx_strand_id
1 'polypeptide(L)'
;MAALLPQRARVGRLSPLAAAALAVAAAASAHAAAPAAGVPQGASPPPDPAEVRALARAGAPGLALRLALEAAPQPRPDPGAWAVWEGLRLELLAAAGRWEALLERTTRLPQAAGPELRRHALTLRARALLARGRPAEARALLRRLIWSGEVPPPAAALARWRRLVVECYAAEDRREAAVVALRRLRQDLGPGDALARTATARLLLALGQPAEAHELLERVEGEEAAVWRLLAALRAGREPPAAVRKRAAALAAREGPAPRLRAAAWRVAAEAAARAGDAAGRIRALEAAVAAAPPLGAARARAEGTDPFGRPVLAALWAAWEEAAAREANARGLLVGDDAAWLALAREGKAAPALRRALLAWLARRAGAPAVRAAAAEALAVALARLPGGEGLLGAVFLDPARFPDPAALPPAVRYRAADAALAAGRVRLASRVLAGLDRPPPGVDATDWRLQRARVLVLGGRPREGAEALRALLAGEGPWPASRYDRLMQVVFDLQAAGGHREALAVLAAAGPRVPDARRARERWYWMADSWRGLGGHVQAARLYLRSALAAAGGLDPWGRSARYRAAESLAAAGLREDAARQYRALLAVTKDPARRALLAQALARLGAAGREAP
;
A
#
# COMPACT_ATOMS: atom_id res chain seq x y z
N MET A 1 8.66 9.64 56.12
CA MET A 1 7.69 10.76 56.01
C MET A 1 6.93 10.64 54.70
N ALA A 2 5.75 11.28 54.61
CA ALA A 2 4.81 11.49 53.47
C ALA A 2 5.25 11.25 52.00
N ALA A 3 4.36 11.00 51.02
CA ALA A 3 2.93 10.56 51.00
C ALA A 3 2.45 10.29 49.55
N LEU A 4 1.37 9.48 49.40
CA LEU A 4 0.28 9.52 48.39
C LEU A 4 0.59 9.70 46.87
N LEU A 5 0.33 8.62 46.08
CA LEU A 5 -0.63 8.47 44.93
C LEU A 5 -0.79 9.57 43.82
N PRO A 6 -1.34 9.26 42.61
CA PRO A 6 -1.69 7.96 41.99
C PRO A 6 -1.18 7.78 40.52
N GLN A 7 -1.61 6.68 39.87
CA GLN A 7 -1.33 6.33 38.47
C GLN A 7 -1.91 7.32 37.43
N ARG A 8 -1.25 7.45 36.26
CA ARG A 8 -1.84 8.02 35.02
C ARG A 8 -1.95 6.94 33.93
N ALA A 9 -3.06 6.97 33.18
CA ALA A 9 -3.40 5.96 32.19
C ALA A 9 -2.51 6.02 30.92
N ARG A 10 -2.13 4.86 30.39
CA ARG A 10 -1.51 4.73 29.06
C ARG A 10 -2.61 4.69 27.99
N VAL A 11 -2.86 5.81 27.32
CA VAL A 11 -3.74 5.87 26.14
C VAL A 11 -3.01 5.29 24.92
N GLY A 12 -3.77 4.65 24.02
CA GLY A 12 -3.24 3.74 23.00
C GLY A 12 -2.21 4.35 22.03
N ARG A 13 -1.04 3.70 21.97
CA ARG A 13 -0.24 3.62 20.73
C ARG A 13 -0.54 2.27 20.09
N LEU A 14 -0.87 2.25 18.79
CA LEU A 14 -0.93 1.00 18.04
C LEU A 14 0.47 0.37 18.00
N SER A 15 0.57 -0.91 18.39
CA SER A 15 1.83 -1.66 18.40
C SER A 15 2.48 -1.70 17.01
N PRO A 16 3.82 -1.63 16.89
CA PRO A 16 4.49 -1.54 15.58
C PRO A 16 4.21 -2.73 14.65
N LEU A 17 3.87 -3.90 15.21
CA LEU A 17 3.43 -5.08 14.44
C LEU A 17 2.13 -4.85 13.63
N ALA A 18 1.24 -3.95 14.09
CA ALA A 18 0.02 -3.60 13.35
C ALA A 18 0.30 -2.82 12.06
N ALA A 19 1.45 -2.14 11.96
CA ALA A 19 1.86 -1.42 10.74
C ALA A 19 2.30 -2.37 9.62
N ALA A 20 2.88 -3.53 9.96
CA ALA A 20 3.36 -4.51 8.99
C ALA A 20 2.23 -5.27 8.28
N ALA A 21 1.13 -5.56 8.98
CA ALA A 21 -0.01 -6.30 8.44
C ALA A 21 -0.79 -5.56 7.33
N LEU A 22 -0.65 -4.23 7.24
CA LEU A 22 -1.40 -3.38 6.31
C LEU A 22 -0.93 -3.48 4.84
N ALA A 23 0.27 -4.04 4.58
CA ALA A 23 0.89 -3.98 3.25
C ALA A 23 0.38 -5.02 2.22
N VAL A 24 -0.27 -6.11 2.66
CA VAL A 24 -0.50 -7.30 1.82
C VAL A 24 -1.93 -7.40 1.25
N ALA A 25 -2.91 -6.72 1.85
CA ALA A 25 -4.34 -6.90 1.53
C ALA A 25 -4.83 -6.17 0.26
N ALA A 26 -3.99 -5.36 -0.41
CA ALA A 26 -4.39 -4.54 -1.56
C ALA A 26 -4.37 -5.28 -2.91
N ALA A 27 -3.78 -6.48 -2.99
CA ALA A 27 -3.45 -7.16 -4.24
C ALA A 27 -4.57 -8.07 -4.82
N ALA A 28 -5.84 -7.69 -4.71
CA ALA A 28 -6.96 -8.49 -5.26
C ALA A 28 -8.27 -7.68 -5.50
N SER A 29 -8.26 -6.75 -6.46
CA SER A 29 -9.47 -6.14 -7.05
C SER A 29 -9.23 -5.72 -8.50
N ALA A 30 -9.39 -6.65 -9.44
CA ALA A 30 -9.56 -6.29 -10.85
C ALA A 30 -11.02 -5.90 -11.11
N HIS A 31 -11.26 -4.71 -11.65
CA HIS A 31 -12.56 -4.32 -12.19
C HIS A 31 -12.41 -3.42 -13.41
N ALA A 32 -13.36 -3.51 -14.33
CA ALA A 32 -13.24 -2.93 -15.66
C ALA A 32 -13.24 -1.40 -15.65
N ALA A 33 -12.48 -0.80 -16.57
CA ALA A 33 -12.45 0.64 -16.75
C ALA A 33 -13.73 1.13 -17.46
N ALA A 34 -14.59 1.85 -16.73
CA ALA A 34 -15.64 2.66 -17.34
C ALA A 34 -15.04 3.90 -18.04
N PRO A 35 -15.65 4.40 -19.13
CA PRO A 35 -15.09 5.52 -19.91
C PRO A 35 -15.04 6.84 -19.12
N ALA A 36 -14.08 7.70 -19.50
CA ALA A 36 -13.66 8.85 -18.70
C ALA A 36 -14.61 10.07 -18.77
N ALA A 37 -15.68 10.06 -17.98
CA ALA A 37 -16.55 11.22 -17.78
C ALA A 37 -15.95 12.26 -16.81
N GLY A 38 -15.25 13.26 -17.37
CA GLY A 38 -14.88 14.52 -16.70
C GLY A 38 -13.88 14.39 -15.54
N VAL A 39 -12.58 14.41 -15.83
CA VAL A 39 -11.53 14.67 -14.82
C VAL A 39 -11.62 16.16 -14.40
N PRO A 40 -11.48 16.52 -13.11
CA PRO A 40 -11.61 17.91 -12.66
C PRO A 40 -10.65 18.87 -13.40
N GLN A 41 -11.23 19.80 -14.14
CA GLN A 41 -10.51 20.94 -14.73
C GLN A 41 -9.92 21.82 -13.62
N GLY A 42 -8.80 22.49 -13.90
CA GLY A 42 -8.07 23.32 -12.93
C GLY A 42 -7.12 22.57 -11.99
N ALA A 43 -7.07 21.23 -12.02
CA ALA A 43 -6.22 20.43 -11.12
C ALA A 43 -4.69 20.56 -11.35
N SER A 44 -4.20 21.34 -12.32
CA SER A 44 -2.78 21.66 -12.54
C SER A 44 -2.60 22.94 -13.39
N PRO A 45 -1.56 23.76 -13.14
CA PRO A 45 -1.28 24.99 -13.91
C PRO A 45 -0.70 24.70 -15.31
N PRO A 46 -0.73 25.66 -16.26
CA PRO A 46 -0.08 25.55 -17.58
C PRO A 46 1.46 25.40 -17.48
N PRO A 47 2.16 24.96 -18.55
CA PRO A 47 3.61 24.83 -18.58
C PRO A 47 4.33 26.14 -18.95
N ASP A 48 5.57 26.30 -18.49
CA ASP A 48 6.43 27.46 -18.79
C ASP A 48 7.75 27.07 -19.50
N PRO A 49 8.48 28.00 -20.15
CA PRO A 49 9.71 27.68 -20.89
C PRO A 49 10.85 27.13 -20.03
N ALA A 50 10.91 27.45 -18.74
CA ALA A 50 11.92 26.94 -17.82
C ALA A 50 11.57 25.51 -17.34
N GLU A 51 10.29 25.23 -17.06
CA GLU A 51 9.77 23.86 -16.86
C GLU A 51 10.10 23.01 -18.09
N VAL A 52 9.74 23.44 -19.30
CA VAL A 52 10.01 22.66 -20.53
C VAL A 52 11.53 22.44 -20.76
N ARG A 53 12.39 23.44 -20.52
CA ARG A 53 13.86 23.25 -20.52
C ARG A 53 14.34 22.27 -19.45
N ALA A 54 13.69 22.22 -18.29
CA ALA A 54 14.03 21.28 -17.24
C ALA A 54 13.59 19.84 -17.61
N LEU A 55 12.40 19.66 -18.20
CA LEU A 55 11.94 18.38 -18.77
C LEU A 55 12.86 17.88 -19.90
N ALA A 56 13.28 18.78 -20.79
CA ALA A 56 14.22 18.52 -21.87
C ALA A 56 15.55 17.96 -21.32
N ARG A 57 16.19 18.71 -20.42
CA ARG A 57 17.47 18.35 -19.78
C ARG A 57 17.34 17.15 -18.83
N ALA A 58 16.15 16.88 -18.30
CA ALA A 58 15.86 15.64 -17.58
C ALA A 58 15.88 14.40 -18.47
N GLY A 59 15.88 14.53 -19.80
CA GLY A 59 15.86 13.42 -20.75
C GLY A 59 14.47 13.07 -21.28
N ALA A 60 13.51 14.00 -21.22
CA ALA A 60 12.19 13.86 -21.84
C ALA A 60 11.98 14.90 -22.97
N PRO A 61 12.82 14.91 -24.03
CA PRO A 61 12.73 15.90 -25.09
C PRO A 61 11.48 15.77 -25.99
N GLY A 62 10.88 14.58 -26.12
CA GLY A 62 9.62 14.39 -26.83
C GLY A 62 8.42 14.97 -26.08
N LEU A 63 8.36 14.80 -24.75
CA LEU A 63 7.39 15.47 -23.87
C LEU A 63 7.60 16.98 -23.89
N ALA A 64 8.85 17.42 -23.76
CA ALA A 64 9.20 18.83 -23.82
C ALA A 64 8.83 19.46 -25.17
N LEU A 65 9.04 18.74 -26.29
CA LEU A 65 8.63 19.18 -27.62
C LEU A 65 7.10 19.21 -27.77
N ARG A 66 6.38 18.22 -27.22
CA ARG A 66 4.90 18.19 -27.21
C ARG A 66 4.34 19.40 -26.43
N LEU A 67 4.81 19.62 -25.20
CA LEU A 67 4.42 20.76 -24.37
C LEU A 67 4.84 22.11 -24.99
N ALA A 68 5.98 22.17 -25.69
CA ALA A 68 6.38 23.37 -26.44
C ALA A 68 5.48 23.65 -27.65
N LEU A 69 5.02 22.62 -28.36
CA LEU A 69 4.06 22.79 -29.47
C LEU A 69 2.67 23.20 -28.97
N GLU A 70 2.27 22.72 -27.79
CA GLU A 70 1.01 23.07 -27.12
C GLU A 70 1.03 24.50 -26.49
N ALA A 71 2.21 25.10 -26.28
CA ALA A 71 2.36 26.37 -25.55
C ALA A 71 3.09 27.50 -26.31
N ALA A 72 3.62 27.28 -27.52
CA ALA A 72 4.40 28.27 -28.24
C ALA A 72 3.53 29.37 -28.90
N PRO A 73 3.89 30.67 -28.75
CA PRO A 73 3.23 31.77 -29.45
C PRO A 73 3.66 31.84 -30.92
N GLN A 74 2.91 32.62 -31.71
CA GLN A 74 3.23 32.89 -33.12
C GLN A 74 4.45 33.84 -33.27
N PRO A 75 5.21 33.80 -34.38
CA PRO A 75 6.43 34.62 -34.57
C PRO A 75 6.20 36.13 -34.64
N ARG A 76 4.95 36.54 -34.81
CA ARG A 76 4.42 37.89 -34.55
C ARG A 76 3.21 37.69 -33.63
N PRO A 77 2.96 38.55 -32.62
CA PRO A 77 3.60 39.85 -32.39
C PRO A 77 4.93 39.81 -31.62
N ASP A 78 5.34 38.69 -31.03
CA ASP A 78 6.54 38.62 -30.16
C ASP A 78 7.66 37.69 -30.73
N PRO A 79 8.60 38.26 -31.51
CA PRO A 79 9.80 37.54 -31.96
C PRO A 79 10.72 37.08 -30.84
N GLY A 80 10.68 37.71 -29.66
CA GLY A 80 11.56 37.41 -28.52
C GLY A 80 11.14 36.13 -27.80
N ALA A 81 9.88 36.06 -27.33
CA ALA A 81 9.31 34.83 -26.80
C ALA A 81 9.30 33.72 -27.85
N TRP A 82 9.02 34.04 -29.12
CA TRP A 82 9.13 33.06 -30.19
C TRP A 82 10.55 32.50 -30.35
N ALA A 83 11.59 33.35 -30.39
CA ALA A 83 12.98 32.88 -30.51
C ALA A 83 13.43 32.05 -29.29
N VAL A 84 12.92 32.38 -28.09
CA VAL A 84 13.10 31.60 -26.86
C VAL A 84 12.53 30.18 -26.99
N TRP A 85 11.37 30.01 -27.61
CA TRP A 85 10.76 28.70 -27.88
C TRP A 85 11.38 27.99 -29.09
N GLU A 86 11.75 28.71 -30.16
CA GLU A 86 12.35 28.11 -31.36
C GLU A 86 13.79 27.62 -31.09
N GLY A 87 14.60 28.36 -30.32
CA GLY A 87 15.92 27.88 -29.89
C GLY A 87 15.81 26.59 -29.08
N LEU A 88 14.86 26.54 -28.15
CA LEU A 88 14.53 25.33 -27.39
C LEU A 88 14.06 24.19 -28.31
N ARG A 89 13.24 24.48 -29.32
CA ARG A 89 12.78 23.50 -30.33
C ARG A 89 13.95 22.91 -31.12
N LEU A 90 14.92 23.72 -31.55
CA LEU A 90 16.10 23.24 -32.29
C LEU A 90 17.01 22.37 -31.41
N GLU A 91 17.26 22.79 -30.16
CA GLU A 91 17.98 21.98 -29.16
C GLU A 91 17.28 20.62 -28.94
N LEU A 92 15.95 20.64 -28.80
CA LEU A 92 15.12 19.44 -28.62
C LEU A 92 15.17 18.49 -29.81
N LEU A 93 15.06 19.01 -31.05
CA LEU A 93 15.14 18.20 -32.26
C LEU A 93 16.51 17.51 -32.41
N ALA A 94 17.60 18.21 -32.09
CA ALA A 94 18.94 17.62 -32.09
C ALA A 94 19.14 16.61 -30.94
N ALA A 95 18.66 16.91 -29.74
CA ALA A 95 18.74 16.00 -28.59
C ALA A 95 17.89 14.72 -28.77
N ALA A 96 16.80 14.81 -29.54
CA ALA A 96 15.97 13.67 -29.93
C ALA A 96 16.52 12.89 -31.15
N GLY A 97 17.60 13.35 -31.80
CA GLY A 97 18.14 12.71 -33.00
C GLY A 97 17.25 12.84 -34.24
N ARG A 98 16.34 13.82 -34.27
CA ARG A 98 15.37 14.02 -35.37
C ARG A 98 16.02 14.81 -36.51
N TRP A 99 17.06 14.21 -37.09
CA TRP A 99 17.99 14.89 -37.98
C TRP A 99 17.33 15.49 -39.22
N GLU A 100 16.38 14.82 -39.87
CA GLU A 100 15.70 15.38 -41.06
C GLU A 100 14.83 16.59 -40.71
N ALA A 101 14.00 16.50 -39.67
CA ALA A 101 13.19 17.62 -39.20
C ALA A 101 14.05 18.82 -38.76
N LEU A 102 15.27 18.56 -38.24
CA LEU A 102 16.26 19.58 -37.92
C LEU A 102 16.95 20.14 -39.18
N LEU A 103 17.29 19.31 -40.18
CA LEU A 103 17.88 19.77 -41.45
C LEU A 103 16.88 20.64 -42.23
N GLU A 104 15.62 20.25 -42.30
CA GLU A 104 14.55 21.04 -42.89
C GLU A 104 14.38 22.37 -42.14
N ARG A 105 14.18 22.32 -40.82
CA ARG A 105 13.94 23.53 -40.00
C ARG A 105 15.13 24.49 -40.00
N THR A 106 16.36 23.98 -39.98
CA THR A 106 17.58 24.82 -40.08
C THR A 106 17.88 25.31 -41.49
N THR A 107 17.24 24.75 -42.53
CA THR A 107 17.27 25.32 -43.89
C THR A 107 16.27 26.49 -44.01
N ARG A 108 15.09 26.39 -43.40
CA ARG A 108 14.03 27.42 -43.43
C ARG A 108 14.04 28.33 -42.20
N LEU A 109 15.21 28.79 -41.74
CA LEU A 109 15.30 29.78 -40.65
C LEU A 109 14.83 31.16 -41.13
N PRO A 110 13.87 31.82 -40.45
CA PRO A 110 13.43 33.15 -40.84
C PRO A 110 14.54 34.19 -40.60
N GLN A 111 14.49 35.31 -41.32
CA GLN A 111 15.46 36.40 -41.19
C GLN A 111 15.60 36.90 -39.73
N ALA A 112 14.48 36.91 -38.98
CA ALA A 112 14.38 37.27 -37.57
C ALA A 112 15.17 36.38 -36.57
N ALA A 113 15.73 35.24 -37.00
CA ALA A 113 16.63 34.45 -36.15
C ALA A 113 17.95 35.21 -35.92
N GLY A 114 18.29 35.56 -34.66
CA GLY A 114 19.54 36.26 -34.34
C GLY A 114 20.82 35.49 -34.73
N PRO A 115 21.99 36.16 -34.81
CA PRO A 115 23.26 35.55 -35.23
C PRO A 115 23.68 34.39 -34.32
N GLU A 116 23.36 34.47 -33.03
CA GLU A 116 23.58 33.40 -32.04
C GLU A 116 22.80 32.13 -32.38
N LEU A 117 21.50 32.28 -32.64
CA LEU A 117 20.60 31.20 -33.03
C LEU A 117 21.02 30.60 -34.38
N ARG A 118 21.50 31.42 -35.33
CA ARG A 118 22.10 30.94 -36.59
C ARG A 118 23.37 30.10 -36.35
N ARG A 119 24.33 30.56 -35.54
CA ARG A 119 25.55 29.78 -35.19
C ARG A 119 25.23 28.46 -34.50
N HIS A 120 24.28 28.48 -33.56
CA HIS A 120 23.79 27.30 -32.87
C HIS A 120 23.16 26.30 -33.85
N ALA A 121 22.21 26.76 -34.67
CA ALA A 121 21.52 25.96 -35.67
C ALA A 121 22.49 25.31 -36.68
N LEU A 122 23.50 26.04 -37.17
CA LEU A 122 24.52 25.50 -38.07
C LEU A 122 25.43 24.44 -37.40
N THR A 123 25.73 24.61 -36.11
CA THR A 123 26.44 23.58 -35.32
C THR A 123 25.61 22.30 -35.18
N LEU A 124 24.30 22.42 -35.01
CA LEU A 124 23.39 21.27 -34.97
C LEU A 124 23.19 20.65 -36.37
N ARG A 125 23.15 21.45 -37.43
CA ARG A 125 23.11 21.00 -38.83
C ARG A 125 24.31 20.13 -39.18
N ALA A 126 25.52 20.53 -38.78
CA ALA A 126 26.74 19.75 -39.01
C ALA A 126 26.69 18.35 -38.36
N ARG A 127 26.12 18.27 -37.14
CA ARG A 127 25.88 17.00 -36.44
C ARG A 127 24.83 16.14 -37.14
N ALA A 128 23.76 16.76 -37.63
CA ALA A 128 22.70 16.09 -38.37
C ALA A 128 23.19 15.47 -39.68
N LEU A 129 24.03 16.17 -40.44
CA LEU A 129 24.66 15.65 -41.66
C LEU A 129 25.53 14.41 -41.36
N LEU A 130 26.40 14.50 -40.34
CA LEU A 130 27.24 13.37 -39.93
C LEU A 130 26.40 12.15 -39.51
N ALA A 131 25.41 12.36 -38.65
CA ALA A 131 24.52 11.30 -38.15
C ALA A 131 23.53 10.75 -39.20
N ARG A 132 23.51 11.33 -40.41
CA ARG A 132 22.75 10.85 -41.58
C ARG A 132 23.65 10.27 -42.68
N GLY A 133 24.89 9.92 -42.36
CA GLY A 133 25.80 9.29 -43.32
C GLY A 133 26.31 10.24 -44.39
N ARG A 134 26.32 11.56 -44.13
CA ARG A 134 26.83 12.60 -45.03
C ARG A 134 28.12 13.23 -44.45
N PRO A 135 29.16 12.45 -44.11
CA PRO A 135 30.36 12.96 -43.42
C PRO A 135 31.15 13.96 -44.27
N ALA A 136 31.16 13.83 -45.59
CA ALA A 136 31.80 14.79 -46.50
C ALA A 136 31.18 16.19 -46.39
N GLU A 137 29.85 16.29 -46.39
CA GLU A 137 29.13 17.55 -46.19
C GLU A 137 29.27 18.07 -44.76
N ALA A 138 29.25 17.16 -43.77
CA ALA A 138 29.51 17.53 -42.38
C ALA A 138 30.92 18.12 -42.22
N ARG A 139 31.95 17.54 -42.82
CA ARG A 139 33.30 18.12 -42.86
C ARG A 139 33.36 19.41 -43.67
N ALA A 140 32.65 19.53 -44.78
CA ALA A 140 32.61 20.78 -45.55
C ALA A 140 32.03 21.93 -44.70
N LEU A 141 30.95 21.67 -43.96
CA LEU A 141 30.35 22.64 -43.02
C LEU A 141 31.23 22.88 -41.79
N LEU A 142 31.81 21.84 -41.18
CA LEU A 142 32.73 21.99 -40.05
C LEU A 142 34.02 22.72 -40.45
N ARG A 143 34.56 22.51 -41.66
CA ARG A 143 35.73 23.23 -42.17
C ARG A 143 35.41 24.71 -42.35
N ARG A 144 34.21 25.06 -42.83
CA ARG A 144 33.72 26.46 -42.83
C ARG A 144 33.58 27.01 -41.41
N LEU A 145 32.94 26.28 -40.50
CA LEU A 145 32.77 26.72 -39.10
C LEU A 145 34.09 26.90 -38.33
N ILE A 146 35.14 26.12 -38.63
CA ILE A 146 36.46 26.21 -37.99
C ILE A 146 37.34 27.30 -38.64
N TRP A 147 37.29 27.47 -39.97
CA TRP A 147 38.30 28.25 -40.72
C TRP A 147 37.76 29.40 -41.60
N SER A 148 36.45 29.51 -41.82
CA SER A 148 35.84 30.58 -42.62
C SER A 148 34.95 31.51 -41.78
N GLY A 149 35.41 31.81 -40.56
CA GLY A 149 34.84 32.86 -39.72
C GLY A 149 35.90 33.90 -39.40
N GLU A 150 35.52 35.19 -39.45
CA GLU A 150 36.40 36.32 -39.13
C GLU A 150 36.88 36.31 -37.66
N VAL A 151 36.17 35.60 -36.78
CA VAL A 151 36.48 35.44 -35.37
C VAL A 151 36.69 33.95 -35.04
N PRO A 152 37.82 33.56 -34.40
CA PRO A 152 38.07 32.18 -34.00
C PRO A 152 37.00 31.61 -33.05
N PRO A 153 36.68 30.30 -33.16
CA PRO A 153 35.64 29.69 -32.34
C PRO A 153 36.08 29.44 -30.89
N PRO A 154 35.18 29.56 -29.89
CA PRO A 154 35.49 29.27 -28.49
C PRO A 154 36.06 27.86 -28.30
N ALA A 155 37.01 27.68 -27.37
CA ALA A 155 37.71 26.41 -27.15
C ALA A 155 36.77 25.21 -26.94
N ALA A 156 35.64 25.41 -26.24
CA ALA A 156 34.61 24.38 -26.05
C ALA A 156 33.84 24.02 -27.33
N ALA A 157 33.69 24.96 -28.28
CA ALA A 157 33.17 24.68 -29.62
C ALA A 157 34.23 23.97 -30.47
N LEU A 158 35.49 24.43 -30.45
CA LEU A 158 36.59 23.84 -31.20
C LEU A 158 36.87 22.38 -30.79
N ALA A 159 36.96 22.08 -29.48
CA ALA A 159 37.16 20.71 -28.99
C ALA A 159 36.00 19.78 -29.38
N ARG A 160 34.77 20.30 -29.38
CA ARG A 160 33.55 19.60 -29.80
C ARG A 160 33.52 19.34 -31.31
N TRP A 161 33.91 20.33 -32.12
CA TRP A 161 34.03 20.17 -33.57
C TRP A 161 35.19 19.25 -33.98
N ARG A 162 36.31 19.26 -33.23
CA ARG A 162 37.40 18.29 -33.43
C ARG A 162 36.92 16.84 -33.22
N ARG A 163 36.13 16.56 -32.18
CA ARG A 163 35.48 15.24 -31.98
C ARG A 163 34.60 14.86 -33.17
N LEU A 164 33.75 15.78 -33.64
CA LEU A 164 32.94 15.55 -34.85
C LEU A 164 33.79 15.30 -36.10
N VAL A 165 34.98 15.90 -36.24
CA VAL A 165 35.91 15.60 -37.35
C VAL A 165 36.55 14.22 -37.22
N VAL A 166 36.88 13.75 -35.99
CA VAL A 166 37.28 12.36 -35.73
C VAL A 166 36.18 11.40 -36.20
N GLU A 167 34.96 11.66 -35.74
CA GLU A 167 33.77 10.88 -36.08
C GLU A 167 33.48 10.90 -37.59
N CYS A 168 33.71 12.02 -38.28
CA CYS A 168 33.59 12.12 -39.74
C CYS A 168 34.60 11.27 -40.52
N TYR A 169 35.83 11.07 -40.01
CA TYR A 169 36.82 10.21 -40.67
C TYR A 169 36.59 8.74 -40.35
N ALA A 170 36.17 8.43 -39.12
CA ALA A 170 35.74 7.08 -38.75
C ALA A 170 34.51 6.62 -39.56
N ALA A 171 33.56 7.52 -39.83
CA ALA A 171 32.37 7.23 -40.63
C ALA A 171 32.64 7.02 -42.15
N GLU A 172 33.83 7.36 -42.65
CA GLU A 172 34.28 7.07 -44.03
C GLU A 172 35.23 5.86 -44.08
N ASP A 173 35.36 5.11 -42.98
CA ASP A 173 36.37 4.06 -42.76
C ASP A 173 37.81 4.49 -43.07
N ARG A 174 38.12 5.79 -42.91
CA ARG A 174 39.46 6.35 -43.10
C ARG A 174 40.29 6.11 -41.85
N ARG A 175 40.56 4.84 -41.56
CA ARG A 175 41.11 4.32 -40.28
C ARG A 175 42.37 5.05 -39.84
N GLU A 176 43.28 5.37 -40.75
CA GLU A 176 44.51 6.12 -40.42
C GLU A 176 44.20 7.53 -39.89
N ALA A 177 43.36 8.29 -40.61
CA ALA A 177 42.89 9.61 -40.18
C ALA A 177 42.06 9.54 -38.88
N ALA A 178 41.37 8.42 -38.63
CA ALA A 178 40.68 8.17 -37.37
C ALA A 178 41.65 7.82 -36.22
N VAL A 179 42.73 7.05 -36.46
CA VAL A 179 43.73 6.66 -35.44
C VAL A 179 44.63 7.82 -35.06
N VAL A 180 45.05 8.65 -36.02
CA VAL A 180 45.68 9.97 -35.80
C VAL A 180 44.85 10.83 -34.83
N ALA A 181 43.54 10.62 -34.82
CA ALA A 181 42.58 11.36 -34.01
C ALA A 181 42.09 10.64 -32.73
N LEU A 182 42.33 9.33 -32.55
CA LEU A 182 41.65 8.50 -31.51
C LEU A 182 42.42 8.17 -30.23
N ARG A 183 43.60 7.55 -30.27
CA ARG A 183 44.31 6.81 -29.16
C ARG A 183 43.65 6.81 -27.65
N ARG A 184 42.77 5.75 -27.13
CA ARG A 184 41.90 5.45 -25.77
C ARG A 184 41.39 4.02 -24.96
N LEU A 185 40.06 3.55 -24.63
CA LEU A 185 39.27 2.97 -23.32
C LEU A 185 38.67 1.43 -22.89
N ARG A 186 37.85 1.07 -21.75
CA ARG A 186 37.25 -0.33 -21.12
C ARG A 186 36.02 -0.50 -19.96
N GLN A 187 35.26 -1.67 -19.58
CA GLN A 187 34.50 -2.19 -18.22
C GLN A 187 33.39 -3.48 -18.03
N ASP A 188 32.67 -3.86 -16.84
CA ASP A 188 32.05 -5.24 -16.25
C ASP A 188 30.72 -5.53 -15.19
N LEU A 189 30.28 -6.77 -14.61
CA LEU A 189 29.29 -7.20 -13.37
C LEU A 189 28.37 -8.62 -13.15
N GLY A 190 27.58 -9.04 -12.02
CA GLY A 190 26.74 -10.40 -11.67
C GLY A 190 25.66 -10.75 -10.38
N PRO A 191 25.01 -12.01 -10.05
CA PRO A 191 23.75 -12.45 -9.12
C PRO A 191 23.44 -13.90 -8.28
N GLY A 192 22.27 -14.27 -7.50
CA GLY A 192 21.75 -15.68 -6.85
C GLY A 192 20.46 -15.95 -5.78
N ASP A 193 19.82 -17.20 -5.39
CA ASP A 193 18.60 -17.58 -4.36
C ASP A 193 18.02 -19.14 -3.93
N ALA A 194 17.09 -19.54 -2.90
CA ALA A 194 16.39 -20.95 -2.48
C ALA A 194 15.27 -21.30 -1.23
N LEU A 195 14.38 -22.45 -1.05
CA LEU A 195 13.48 -23.01 0.20
C LEU A 195 12.40 -24.33 0.25
N ALA A 196 11.76 -24.98 1.39
CA ALA A 196 10.71 -26.21 1.52
C ALA A 196 9.91 -26.87 2.89
N ARG A 197 8.76 -27.77 2.90
CA ARG A 197 8.21 -29.05 3.80
C ARG A 197 6.96 -29.30 4.94
N THR A 198 6.10 -30.45 5.07
CA THR A 198 5.42 -31.32 6.31
C THR A 198 3.80 -31.77 6.61
N ALA A 199 3.24 -32.94 7.29
CA ALA A 199 1.70 -33.28 7.60
C ALA A 199 0.86 -34.43 8.49
N THR A 200 1.04 -35.80 8.52
CA THR A 200 -0.05 -36.89 8.62
C THR A 200 -0.98 -37.15 9.84
N ALA A 201 -0.52 -37.26 11.11
CA ALA A 201 -1.29 -37.86 12.23
C ALA A 201 -2.62 -37.15 12.62
N ARG A 202 -2.81 -35.93 12.13
CA ARG A 202 -4.02 -35.11 12.35
C ARG A 202 -5.27 -35.68 11.67
N LEU A 203 -5.10 -36.45 10.59
CA LEU A 203 -6.20 -37.07 9.85
C LEU A 203 -6.89 -38.17 10.68
N LEU A 204 -6.10 -39.07 11.27
CA LEU A 204 -6.58 -40.18 12.11
C LEU A 204 -7.43 -39.68 13.30
N LEU A 205 -7.05 -38.54 13.90
CA LEU A 205 -7.82 -37.90 14.97
C LEU A 205 -9.19 -37.34 14.55
N ALA A 206 -9.37 -37.02 13.27
CA ALA A 206 -10.65 -36.59 12.71
C ALA A 206 -11.52 -37.78 12.26
N LEU A 207 -10.90 -38.88 11.82
CA LEU A 207 -11.57 -40.14 11.47
C LEU A 207 -12.01 -40.97 12.69
N GLY A 208 -11.70 -40.53 13.91
CA GLY A 208 -12.08 -41.25 15.13
C GLY A 208 -11.15 -42.41 15.50
N GLN A 209 -9.90 -42.40 15.01
CA GLN A 209 -8.85 -43.39 15.28
C GLN A 209 -7.78 -42.83 16.24
N PRO A 210 -8.08 -42.64 17.55
CA PRO A 210 -7.16 -41.99 18.47
C PRO A 210 -6.01 -42.88 18.96
N ALA A 211 -6.05 -44.20 18.76
CA ALA A 211 -4.95 -45.09 19.12
C ALA A 211 -3.77 -44.92 18.13
N GLU A 212 -4.01 -45.19 16.85
CA GLU A 212 -3.02 -45.09 15.76
C GLU A 212 -2.38 -43.68 15.67
N ALA A 213 -3.19 -42.63 15.93
CA ALA A 213 -2.71 -41.26 15.95
C ALA A 213 -1.71 -40.94 17.07
N HIS A 214 -1.75 -41.68 18.18
CA HIS A 214 -0.79 -41.53 19.27
C HIS A 214 0.59 -42.04 18.85
N GLU A 215 0.62 -43.27 18.32
CA GLU A 215 1.82 -44.04 18.02
C GLU A 215 2.66 -43.41 16.90
N LEU A 216 2.02 -42.93 15.83
CA LEU A 216 2.70 -42.23 14.72
C LEU A 216 3.47 -40.97 15.17
N LEU A 217 3.09 -40.35 16.29
CA LEU A 217 3.68 -39.10 16.76
C LEU A 217 4.83 -39.29 17.75
N GLU A 218 5.16 -40.50 18.21
CA GLU A 218 6.10 -40.70 19.32
C GLU A 218 7.54 -40.29 18.99
N ARG A 219 7.98 -40.49 17.74
CA ARG A 219 9.34 -40.16 17.27
C ARG A 219 9.44 -38.84 16.49
N VAL A 220 8.43 -37.98 16.59
CA VAL A 220 8.43 -36.64 15.96
C VAL A 220 8.65 -35.58 17.03
N GLU A 221 9.80 -34.91 16.98
CA GLU A 221 10.08 -33.74 17.80
C GLU A 221 9.27 -32.52 17.34
N GLY A 222 9.07 -31.58 18.27
CA GLY A 222 8.33 -30.34 18.03
C GLY A 222 6.96 -30.29 18.70
N GLU A 223 6.47 -29.07 18.93
CA GLU A 223 5.29 -28.81 19.74
C GLU A 223 3.98 -29.29 19.09
N GLU A 224 3.93 -29.35 17.76
CA GLU A 224 2.73 -29.80 17.05
C GLU A 224 2.42 -31.28 17.33
N ALA A 225 3.44 -32.15 17.33
CA ALA A 225 3.28 -33.55 17.72
C ALA A 225 2.75 -33.69 19.16
N ALA A 226 3.22 -32.85 20.08
CA ALA A 226 2.81 -32.91 21.49
C ALA A 226 1.32 -32.57 21.72
N VAL A 227 0.74 -31.61 20.99
CA VAL A 227 -0.69 -31.27 21.12
C VAL A 227 -1.59 -32.40 20.63
N TRP A 228 -1.28 -32.97 19.47
CA TRP A 228 -2.10 -34.02 18.87
C TRP A 228 -2.02 -35.33 19.65
N ARG A 229 -0.85 -35.67 20.22
CA ARG A 229 -0.67 -36.83 21.13
C ARG A 229 -1.54 -36.72 22.40
N LEU A 230 -1.74 -35.51 22.96
CA LEU A 230 -2.65 -35.29 24.09
C LEU A 230 -4.13 -35.49 23.73
N LEU A 231 -4.55 -35.10 22.52
CA LEU A 231 -5.91 -35.35 22.04
C LEU A 231 -6.15 -36.85 21.79
N ALA A 232 -5.14 -37.54 21.25
CA ALA A 232 -5.12 -38.98 21.07
C ALA A 232 -5.33 -39.71 22.40
N ALA A 233 -4.50 -39.41 23.41
CA ALA A 233 -4.57 -40.04 24.73
C ALA A 233 -5.93 -39.84 25.44
N LEU A 234 -6.50 -38.63 25.36
CA LEU A 234 -7.84 -38.32 25.93
C LEU A 234 -8.96 -39.15 25.30
N ARG A 235 -8.89 -39.37 23.98
CA ARG A 235 -9.95 -40.00 23.20
C ARG A 235 -9.87 -41.52 23.23
N ALA A 236 -8.65 -42.07 23.23
CA ALA A 236 -8.36 -43.48 23.42
C ALA A 236 -8.51 -43.95 24.89
N GLY A 237 -8.84 -43.06 25.83
CA GLY A 237 -8.94 -43.37 27.26
C GLY A 237 -7.60 -43.66 27.95
N ARG A 238 -6.46 -43.48 27.26
CA ARG A 238 -5.10 -43.75 27.79
C ARG A 238 -4.68 -42.74 28.87
N GLU A 239 -5.35 -41.59 29.01
CA GLU A 239 -5.12 -40.63 30.09
C GLU A 239 -6.42 -40.08 30.70
N PRO A 240 -6.48 -39.85 32.04
CA PRO A 240 -7.66 -39.31 32.69
C PRO A 240 -7.87 -37.82 32.34
N PRO A 241 -9.13 -37.36 32.12
CA PRO A 241 -9.39 -36.00 31.63
C PRO A 241 -8.79 -34.87 32.47
N ALA A 242 -8.73 -35.01 33.80
CA ALA A 242 -8.11 -34.01 34.68
C ALA A 242 -6.61 -33.80 34.39
N ALA A 243 -5.87 -34.87 34.07
CA ALA A 243 -4.45 -34.82 33.74
C ALA A 243 -4.22 -34.21 32.35
N VAL A 244 -4.97 -34.68 31.34
CA VAL A 244 -4.90 -34.10 29.98
C VAL A 244 -5.21 -32.60 30.01
N ARG A 245 -6.25 -32.19 30.74
CA ARG A 245 -6.61 -30.76 30.88
C ARG A 245 -5.44 -29.93 31.41
N LYS A 246 -4.73 -30.42 32.43
CA LYS A 246 -3.55 -29.74 33.01
C LYS A 246 -2.40 -29.66 32.00
N ARG A 247 -2.09 -30.77 31.32
CA ARG A 247 -1.00 -30.84 30.32
C ARG A 247 -1.28 -29.98 29.09
N ALA A 248 -2.50 -30.02 28.56
CA ALA A 248 -2.93 -29.24 27.42
C ALA A 248 -2.96 -27.73 27.71
N ALA A 249 -3.45 -27.33 28.90
CA ALA A 249 -3.39 -25.93 29.34
C ALA A 249 -1.94 -25.43 29.50
N ALA A 250 -1.05 -26.24 30.07
CA ALA A 250 0.37 -25.89 30.19
C ALA A 250 1.05 -25.73 28.82
N LEU A 251 0.75 -26.63 27.86
CA LEU A 251 1.28 -26.54 26.49
C LEU A 251 0.72 -25.33 25.72
N ALA A 252 -0.53 -24.94 25.96
CA ALA A 252 -1.16 -23.74 25.37
C ALA A 252 -0.66 -22.41 25.99
N ALA A 253 -0.05 -22.48 27.18
CA ALA A 253 0.48 -21.35 27.94
C ALA A 253 2.00 -21.13 27.75
N ARG A 254 2.71 -22.03 27.04
CA ARG A 254 4.10 -21.80 26.64
C ARG A 254 4.20 -20.64 25.63
N GLU A 255 5.33 -19.94 25.68
CA GLU A 255 5.79 -19.06 24.60
C GLU A 255 6.55 -19.90 23.58
N GLY A 256 6.41 -19.57 22.28
CA GLY A 256 6.86 -20.43 21.17
C GLY A 256 5.73 -20.90 20.24
N PRO A 257 4.73 -21.68 20.73
CA PRO A 257 3.81 -22.38 19.84
C PRO A 257 2.89 -21.45 19.04
N ALA A 258 2.75 -21.75 17.76
CA ALA A 258 1.96 -20.95 16.82
C ALA A 258 0.51 -20.74 17.30
N PRO A 259 -0.15 -19.59 17.00
CA PRO A 259 -1.46 -19.25 17.56
C PRO A 259 -2.55 -20.33 17.34
N ARG A 260 -2.55 -20.97 16.15
CA ARG A 260 -3.44 -22.11 15.84
C ARG A 260 -3.18 -23.33 16.72
N LEU A 261 -1.93 -23.60 17.05
CA LEU A 261 -1.53 -24.74 17.87
C LEU A 261 -1.88 -24.52 19.35
N ARG A 262 -1.68 -23.31 19.86
CA ARG A 262 -2.18 -22.90 21.19
C ARG A 262 -3.71 -23.00 21.28
N ALA A 263 -4.43 -22.59 20.23
CA ALA A 263 -5.88 -22.76 20.17
C ALA A 263 -6.32 -24.24 20.13
N ALA A 264 -5.60 -25.10 19.41
CA ALA A 264 -5.84 -26.54 19.42
C ALA A 264 -5.64 -27.14 20.82
N ALA A 265 -4.54 -26.80 21.51
CA ALA A 265 -4.28 -27.24 22.88
C ALA A 265 -5.37 -26.77 23.87
N TRP A 266 -5.85 -25.53 23.75
CA TRP A 266 -7.02 -25.07 24.52
C TRP A 266 -8.32 -25.83 24.19
N ARG A 267 -8.54 -26.27 22.93
CA ARG A 267 -9.67 -27.16 22.58
C ARG A 267 -9.54 -28.56 23.21
N VAL A 268 -8.32 -29.12 23.32
CA VAL A 268 -8.10 -30.37 24.08
C VAL A 268 -8.46 -30.17 25.55
N ALA A 269 -8.02 -29.07 26.17
CA ALA A 269 -8.39 -28.73 27.54
C ALA A 269 -9.90 -28.52 27.73
N ALA A 270 -10.61 -28.02 26.72
CA ALA A 270 -12.07 -27.87 26.72
C ALA A 270 -12.82 -29.21 26.62
N GLU A 271 -12.39 -30.12 25.73
CA GLU A 271 -12.96 -31.47 25.64
C GLU A 271 -12.72 -32.25 26.94
N ALA A 272 -11.51 -32.15 27.51
CA ALA A 272 -11.17 -32.76 28.79
C ALA A 272 -11.99 -32.19 29.96
N ALA A 273 -12.23 -30.87 30.00
CA ALA A 273 -13.11 -30.25 30.99
C ALA A 273 -14.58 -30.67 30.81
N ALA A 274 -15.05 -30.87 29.56
CA ALA A 274 -16.39 -31.38 29.28
C ALA A 274 -16.58 -32.81 29.80
N ARG A 275 -15.63 -33.71 29.52
CA ARG A 275 -15.63 -35.11 30.04
C ARG A 275 -15.55 -35.17 31.57
N ALA A 276 -15.03 -34.13 32.24
CA ALA A 276 -14.95 -34.01 33.69
C ALA A 276 -16.11 -33.21 34.33
N GLY A 277 -17.15 -32.84 33.57
CA GLY A 277 -18.31 -32.08 34.07
C GLY A 277 -18.06 -30.59 34.40
N ASP A 278 -16.81 -30.11 34.35
CA ASP A 278 -16.44 -28.74 34.71
C ASP A 278 -16.88 -27.72 33.64
N ALA A 279 -18.13 -27.27 33.74
CA ALA A 279 -18.72 -26.27 32.86
C ALA A 279 -17.92 -24.94 32.83
N ALA A 280 -17.42 -24.48 33.99
CA ALA A 280 -16.64 -23.25 34.07
C ALA A 280 -15.25 -23.42 33.44
N GLY A 281 -14.63 -24.60 33.58
CA GLY A 281 -13.39 -25.00 32.91
C GLY A 281 -13.56 -25.09 31.40
N ARG A 282 -14.62 -25.73 30.92
CA ARG A 282 -14.98 -25.82 29.50
C ARG A 282 -15.14 -24.44 28.88
N ILE A 283 -15.87 -23.52 29.54
CA ILE A 283 -16.00 -22.13 29.08
C ILE A 283 -14.64 -21.44 29.03
N ARG A 284 -13.86 -21.43 30.12
CA ARG A 284 -12.53 -20.78 30.17
C ARG A 284 -11.59 -21.29 29.08
N ALA A 285 -11.58 -22.60 28.82
CA ALA A 285 -10.76 -23.21 27.78
C ALA A 285 -11.25 -22.83 26.36
N LEU A 286 -12.55 -22.75 26.12
CA LEU A 286 -13.10 -22.30 24.84
C LEU A 286 -12.87 -20.80 24.60
N GLU A 287 -13.01 -19.96 25.62
CA GLU A 287 -12.66 -18.54 25.59
C GLU A 287 -11.18 -18.35 25.24
N ALA A 288 -10.28 -19.10 25.89
CA ALA A 288 -8.85 -19.08 25.60
C ALA A 288 -8.50 -19.63 24.21
N ALA A 289 -9.22 -20.65 23.71
CA ALA A 289 -9.05 -21.17 22.36
C ALA A 289 -9.45 -20.14 21.29
N VAL A 290 -10.59 -19.46 21.48
CA VAL A 290 -11.03 -18.36 20.59
C VAL A 290 -10.05 -17.19 20.66
N ALA A 291 -9.58 -16.82 21.86
CA ALA A 291 -8.58 -15.75 22.03
C ALA A 291 -7.23 -16.08 21.37
N ALA A 292 -6.81 -17.36 21.38
CA ALA A 292 -5.57 -17.82 20.75
C ALA A 292 -5.65 -17.90 19.21
N ALA A 293 -6.82 -18.19 18.62
CA ALA A 293 -7.02 -18.14 17.17
C ALA A 293 -8.40 -17.55 16.77
N PRO A 294 -8.57 -16.21 16.81
CA PRO A 294 -9.86 -15.55 16.58
C PRO A 294 -10.50 -15.80 15.19
N PRO A 295 -11.66 -16.48 15.11
CA PRO A 295 -12.31 -16.84 13.86
C PRO A 295 -13.29 -15.75 13.38
N LEU A 296 -12.88 -14.48 13.33
CA LEU A 296 -13.77 -13.39 12.88
C LEU A 296 -14.02 -13.45 11.37
N GLY A 297 -15.22 -13.02 10.94
CA GLY A 297 -15.57 -12.82 9.52
C GLY A 297 -15.86 -14.12 8.73
N ALA A 298 -15.91 -14.00 7.40
CA ALA A 298 -16.35 -15.07 6.49
C ALA A 298 -15.37 -16.26 6.32
N ALA A 299 -14.26 -16.29 7.07
CA ALA A 299 -13.34 -17.43 7.15
C ALA A 299 -13.93 -18.60 7.99
N ARG A 300 -15.21 -18.91 7.75
CA ARG A 300 -16.08 -19.75 8.58
C ARG A 300 -16.47 -21.07 7.91
N ALA A 301 -16.18 -21.21 6.62
CA ALA A 301 -16.80 -22.20 5.73
C ALA A 301 -15.82 -23.13 4.97
N ARG A 302 -14.53 -23.13 5.31
CA ARG A 302 -13.55 -24.14 4.86
C ARG A 302 -12.66 -24.59 6.00
N ALA A 303 -13.29 -25.17 7.02
CA ALA A 303 -12.74 -26.40 7.57
C ALA A 303 -13.25 -27.51 6.64
N GLU A 304 -12.36 -28.01 5.79
CA GLU A 304 -12.56 -29.31 5.14
C GLU A 304 -12.68 -30.40 6.23
N GLY A 305 -13.17 -31.59 5.89
CA GLY A 305 -13.65 -32.62 6.83
C GLY A 305 -12.59 -33.31 7.72
N THR A 306 -11.60 -32.56 8.22
CA THR A 306 -10.39 -33.04 8.90
C THR A 306 -10.04 -32.24 10.17
N ASP A 307 -10.93 -31.37 10.67
CA ASP A 307 -10.78 -30.74 12.01
C ASP A 307 -11.17 -31.75 13.11
N PRO A 308 -10.23 -32.25 13.95
CA PRO A 308 -10.51 -33.33 14.89
C PRO A 308 -11.65 -33.08 15.88
N PHE A 309 -12.00 -31.82 16.13
CA PHE A 309 -12.99 -31.46 17.15
C PHE A 309 -14.44 -31.37 16.60
N GLY A 310 -14.67 -31.58 15.30
CA GLY A 310 -15.99 -31.73 14.67
C GLY A 310 -16.93 -30.50 14.69
N ARG A 311 -16.68 -29.48 15.52
CA ARG A 311 -17.46 -28.22 15.59
C ARG A 311 -16.53 -27.00 15.66
N PRO A 312 -16.82 -25.91 14.92
CA PRO A 312 -16.08 -24.66 15.03
C PRO A 312 -16.03 -24.13 16.45
N VAL A 313 -14.84 -23.69 16.90
CA VAL A 313 -14.59 -23.32 18.31
C VAL A 313 -15.52 -22.24 18.86
N LEU A 314 -15.90 -21.25 18.04
CA LEU A 314 -16.85 -20.20 18.42
C LEU A 314 -18.29 -20.73 18.59
N ALA A 315 -18.70 -21.72 17.78
CA ALA A 315 -20.01 -22.37 17.95
C ALA A 315 -20.04 -23.25 19.20
N ALA A 316 -18.93 -23.93 19.51
CA ALA A 316 -18.77 -24.67 20.76
C ALA A 316 -18.78 -23.76 22.01
N LEU A 317 -18.20 -22.55 21.92
CA LEU A 317 -18.26 -21.53 22.97
C LEU A 317 -19.70 -21.03 23.19
N TRP A 318 -20.42 -20.66 22.12
CA TRP A 318 -21.82 -20.25 22.23
C TRP A 318 -22.70 -21.35 22.86
N ALA A 319 -22.52 -22.61 22.46
CA ALA A 319 -23.21 -23.74 23.07
C ALA A 319 -22.86 -23.88 24.56
N ALA A 320 -21.57 -23.83 24.92
CA ALA A 320 -21.14 -23.91 26.32
C ALA A 320 -21.68 -22.75 27.19
N TRP A 321 -21.84 -21.54 26.64
CA TRP A 321 -22.52 -20.43 27.31
C TRP A 321 -24.03 -20.66 27.43
N GLU A 322 -24.73 -21.03 26.37
CA GLU A 322 -26.19 -21.28 26.43
C GLU A 322 -26.53 -22.46 27.37
N GLU A 323 -25.75 -23.55 27.35
CA GLU A 323 -25.86 -24.71 28.26
C GLU A 323 -25.55 -24.38 29.73
N ALA A 324 -24.65 -23.43 29.99
CA ALA A 324 -24.28 -23.05 31.36
C ALA A 324 -25.24 -22.03 31.94
N ALA A 325 -25.64 -21.01 31.15
CA ALA A 325 -26.61 -20.00 31.58
C ALA A 325 -27.96 -20.64 31.91
N ALA A 326 -28.45 -21.57 31.09
CA ALA A 326 -29.68 -22.30 31.36
C ALA A 326 -29.61 -23.12 32.67
N ARG A 327 -28.50 -23.82 32.94
CA ARG A 327 -28.34 -24.57 34.20
C ARG A 327 -28.26 -23.64 35.42
N GLU A 328 -27.52 -22.55 35.32
CA GLU A 328 -27.33 -21.56 36.39
C GLU A 328 -28.66 -20.84 36.75
N ALA A 329 -29.51 -20.60 35.76
CA ALA A 329 -30.86 -20.03 35.93
C ALA A 329 -31.88 -21.05 36.45
N ASN A 330 -31.93 -22.25 35.87
CA ASN A 330 -32.83 -23.33 36.29
C ASN A 330 -32.57 -23.75 37.75
N ALA A 331 -31.29 -23.78 38.18
CA ALA A 331 -30.90 -24.06 39.57
C ALA A 331 -31.36 -23.00 40.59
N ARG A 332 -31.95 -21.89 40.13
CA ARG A 332 -32.58 -20.83 40.94
C ARG A 332 -34.05 -20.60 40.59
N GLY A 333 -34.66 -21.47 39.78
CA GLY A 333 -36.06 -21.35 39.37
C GLY A 333 -36.38 -20.14 38.49
N LEU A 334 -35.38 -19.51 37.85
CA LEU A 334 -35.62 -18.30 37.04
C LEU A 334 -36.33 -18.63 35.73
N LEU A 335 -37.46 -17.95 35.48
CA LEU A 335 -38.23 -18.09 34.25
C LEU A 335 -37.52 -17.46 33.05
N VAL A 336 -37.74 -18.03 31.86
CA VAL A 336 -37.28 -17.45 30.59
C VAL A 336 -38.18 -16.25 30.26
N GLY A 337 -37.59 -15.06 30.21
CA GLY A 337 -38.30 -13.79 29.96
C GLY A 337 -38.19 -12.80 31.12
N ASP A 338 -37.80 -13.24 32.32
CA ASP A 338 -37.42 -12.33 33.41
C ASP A 338 -36.01 -11.78 33.20
N ASP A 339 -35.91 -10.86 32.24
CA ASP A 339 -34.69 -10.13 31.92
C ASP A 339 -34.03 -9.47 33.15
N ALA A 340 -34.82 -9.11 34.16
CA ALA A 340 -34.36 -8.42 35.36
C ALA A 340 -33.68 -9.38 36.34
N ALA A 341 -34.31 -10.52 36.66
CA ALA A 341 -33.74 -11.53 37.54
C ALA A 341 -32.49 -12.19 36.94
N TRP A 342 -32.49 -12.48 35.63
CA TRP A 342 -31.29 -12.99 34.95
C TRP A 342 -30.13 -11.97 34.97
N LEU A 343 -30.43 -10.67 34.86
CA LEU A 343 -29.42 -9.60 34.95
C LEU A 343 -28.93 -9.37 36.39
N ALA A 344 -29.81 -9.53 37.40
CA ALA A 344 -29.44 -9.54 38.81
C ALA A 344 -28.48 -10.70 39.11
N LEU A 345 -28.80 -11.91 38.68
CA LEU A 345 -27.95 -13.10 38.80
C LEU A 345 -26.56 -12.91 38.14
N ALA A 346 -26.50 -12.27 36.97
CA ALA A 346 -25.24 -11.92 36.33
C ALA A 346 -24.39 -10.88 37.14
N ARG A 347 -25.03 -10.12 38.03
CA ARG A 347 -24.42 -9.08 38.88
C ARG A 347 -24.01 -9.57 40.27
N GLU A 348 -24.78 -10.48 40.88
CA GLU A 348 -24.66 -11.01 42.27
C GLU A 348 -23.26 -11.47 42.73
N GLY A 349 -22.32 -11.73 41.82
CA GLY A 349 -20.93 -12.02 42.16
C GLY A 349 -20.63 -13.43 42.67
N LYS A 350 -21.61 -14.11 43.28
CA LYS A 350 -21.51 -15.49 43.77
C LYS A 350 -21.16 -16.50 42.66
N ALA A 351 -21.70 -16.31 41.46
CA ALA A 351 -21.43 -17.19 40.32
C ALA A 351 -20.00 -16.98 39.77
N ALA A 352 -19.33 -18.09 39.42
CA ALA A 352 -17.97 -18.05 38.88
C ALA A 352 -17.85 -17.13 37.63
N PRO A 353 -16.74 -16.40 37.40
CA PRO A 353 -16.65 -15.40 36.34
C PRO A 353 -16.99 -15.88 34.92
N ALA A 354 -16.77 -17.16 34.63
CA ALA A 354 -17.15 -17.81 33.36
C ALA A 354 -18.68 -17.98 33.21
N LEU A 355 -19.37 -18.31 34.29
CA LEU A 355 -20.83 -18.46 34.34
C LEU A 355 -21.52 -17.09 34.25
N ARG A 356 -20.92 -16.06 34.89
CA ARG A 356 -21.37 -14.67 34.72
C ARG A 356 -21.29 -14.20 33.26
N ARG A 357 -20.23 -14.58 32.52
CA ARG A 357 -20.14 -14.31 31.07
C ARG A 357 -21.18 -15.11 30.26
N ALA A 358 -21.46 -16.35 30.63
CA ALA A 358 -22.52 -17.15 30.01
C ALA A 358 -23.90 -16.48 30.13
N LEU A 359 -24.26 -16.01 31.33
CA LEU A 359 -25.51 -15.27 31.59
C LEU A 359 -25.59 -13.96 30.78
N LEU A 360 -24.51 -13.17 30.74
CA LEU A 360 -24.45 -11.95 29.93
C LEU A 360 -24.54 -12.24 28.43
N ALA A 361 -23.95 -13.33 27.94
CA ALA A 361 -24.04 -13.77 26.55
C ALA A 361 -25.44 -14.28 26.17
N TRP A 362 -26.16 -14.89 27.13
CA TRP A 362 -27.59 -15.22 26.97
C TRP A 362 -28.42 -13.95 26.87
N LEU A 363 -28.30 -13.02 27.83
CA LEU A 363 -29.06 -11.77 27.89
C LEU A 363 -28.82 -10.89 26.65
N ALA A 364 -27.57 -10.69 26.24
CA ALA A 364 -27.22 -9.88 25.06
C ALA A 364 -27.87 -10.37 23.76
N ARG A 365 -28.34 -11.63 23.72
CA ARG A 365 -28.86 -12.30 22.53
C ARG A 365 -30.34 -12.69 22.61
N ARG A 366 -30.89 -12.85 23.82
CA ARG A 366 -32.25 -13.39 24.07
C ARG A 366 -33.15 -12.49 24.94
N ALA A 367 -32.60 -11.48 25.62
CA ALA A 367 -33.42 -10.60 26.46
C ALA A 367 -34.48 -9.87 25.60
N GLY A 368 -35.71 -9.77 26.10
CA GLY A 368 -36.82 -9.11 25.40
C GLY A 368 -36.64 -7.59 25.32
N ALA A 369 -36.19 -6.97 26.40
CA ALA A 369 -35.97 -5.53 26.49
C ALA A 369 -34.70 -5.10 25.72
N PRO A 370 -34.79 -4.17 24.73
CA PRO A 370 -33.62 -3.67 24.00
C PRO A 370 -32.54 -3.06 24.90
N ALA A 371 -32.94 -2.36 25.96
CA ALA A 371 -32.04 -1.79 26.95
C ALA A 371 -31.25 -2.87 27.72
N VAL A 372 -31.88 -4.01 28.03
CA VAL A 372 -31.19 -5.13 28.70
C VAL A 372 -30.23 -5.82 27.74
N ARG A 373 -30.60 -6.03 26.46
CA ARG A 373 -29.66 -6.54 25.44
C ARG A 373 -28.44 -5.63 25.32
N ALA A 374 -28.63 -4.31 25.26
CA ALA A 374 -27.54 -3.33 25.19
C ALA A 374 -26.63 -3.37 26.44
N ALA A 375 -27.22 -3.30 27.64
CA ALA A 375 -26.46 -3.33 28.89
C ALA A 375 -25.71 -4.65 29.10
N ALA A 376 -26.31 -5.78 28.70
CA ALA A 376 -25.67 -7.09 28.76
C ALA A 376 -24.54 -7.23 27.72
N ALA A 377 -24.71 -6.70 26.51
CA ALA A 377 -23.66 -6.65 25.49
C ALA A 377 -22.46 -5.79 25.93
N GLU A 378 -22.70 -4.63 26.54
CA GLU A 378 -21.63 -3.78 27.09
C GLU A 378 -20.93 -4.44 28.28
N ALA A 379 -21.68 -5.02 29.23
CA ALA A 379 -21.11 -5.75 30.35
C ALA A 379 -20.29 -6.97 29.91
N LEU A 380 -20.75 -7.70 28.87
CA LEU A 380 -20.00 -8.79 28.25
C LEU A 380 -18.73 -8.26 27.56
N ALA A 381 -18.81 -7.18 26.78
CA ALA A 381 -17.66 -6.54 26.15
C ALA A 381 -16.62 -6.02 27.15
N VAL A 382 -17.03 -5.61 28.36
CA VAL A 382 -16.13 -5.31 29.48
C VAL A 382 -15.54 -6.57 30.10
N ALA A 383 -16.33 -7.63 30.28
CA ALA A 383 -15.88 -8.89 30.87
C ALA A 383 -14.91 -9.66 29.96
N LEU A 384 -15.13 -9.66 28.64
CA LEU A 384 -14.25 -10.30 27.65
C LEU A 384 -12.94 -9.53 27.47
N ALA A 385 -12.98 -8.19 27.40
CA ALA A 385 -11.78 -7.36 27.26
C ALA A 385 -10.81 -7.44 28.45
N ARG A 386 -11.24 -7.96 29.60
CA ARG A 386 -10.39 -8.23 30.78
C ARG A 386 -9.68 -9.59 30.74
N LEU A 387 -9.94 -10.43 29.73
CA LEU A 387 -9.29 -11.73 29.57
C LEU A 387 -7.97 -11.61 28.76
N PRO A 388 -6.98 -12.50 28.97
CA PRO A 388 -5.83 -12.60 28.08
C PRO A 388 -6.26 -12.87 26.63
N GLY A 389 -5.85 -12.01 25.69
CA GLY A 389 -6.32 -12.05 24.29
C GLY A 389 -7.79 -11.61 24.10
N GLY A 390 -8.36 -10.94 25.09
CA GLY A 390 -9.78 -10.56 25.16
C GLY A 390 -10.32 -9.75 23.98
N GLU A 391 -9.48 -8.96 23.30
CA GLU A 391 -9.85 -8.22 22.09
C GLU A 391 -10.27 -9.16 20.95
N GLY A 392 -9.45 -10.18 20.66
CA GLY A 392 -9.75 -11.15 19.60
C GLY A 392 -11.01 -11.96 19.89
N LEU A 393 -11.23 -12.31 21.16
CA LEU A 393 -12.45 -12.95 21.64
C LEU A 393 -13.68 -12.04 21.54
N LEU A 394 -13.58 -10.78 21.98
CA LEU A 394 -14.65 -9.78 21.84
C LEU A 394 -15.06 -9.61 20.38
N GLY A 395 -14.08 -9.42 19.48
CA GLY A 395 -14.34 -9.32 18.06
C GLY A 395 -14.97 -10.59 17.48
N ALA A 396 -14.51 -11.78 17.86
CA ALA A 396 -15.10 -13.04 17.40
C ALA A 396 -16.56 -13.22 17.86
N VAL A 397 -16.91 -12.71 19.04
CA VAL A 397 -18.27 -12.79 19.61
C VAL A 397 -19.23 -11.77 18.98
N PHE A 398 -18.84 -10.50 18.92
CA PHE A 398 -19.73 -9.43 18.44
C PHE A 398 -19.74 -9.25 16.92
N LEU A 399 -18.81 -9.86 16.19
CA LEU A 399 -18.75 -9.84 14.73
C LEU A 399 -19.08 -11.20 14.11
N ASP A 400 -19.84 -12.01 14.85
CA ASP A 400 -20.49 -13.22 14.38
C ASP A 400 -21.80 -12.87 13.65
N PRO A 401 -21.87 -12.93 12.30
CA PRO A 401 -23.07 -12.54 11.56
C PRO A 401 -24.26 -13.47 11.76
N ALA A 402 -24.09 -14.64 12.38
CA ALA A 402 -25.18 -15.54 12.73
C ALA A 402 -25.76 -15.24 14.13
N ARG A 403 -25.16 -14.31 14.89
CA ARG A 403 -25.64 -13.84 16.19
C ARG A 403 -25.92 -12.34 16.22
N PHE A 404 -25.16 -11.55 15.47
CA PHE A 404 -25.34 -10.10 15.27
C PHE A 404 -25.28 -9.79 13.76
N PRO A 405 -26.41 -9.91 13.03
CA PRO A 405 -26.44 -9.74 11.57
C PRO A 405 -26.09 -8.32 11.12
N ASP A 406 -26.59 -7.32 11.86
CA ASP A 406 -26.24 -5.91 11.69
C ASP A 406 -25.32 -5.41 12.83
N PRO A 407 -24.07 -5.02 12.52
CA PRO A 407 -23.18 -4.37 13.48
C PRO A 407 -23.58 -2.94 13.86
N ALA A 408 -24.48 -2.27 13.12
CA ALA A 408 -24.90 -0.91 13.45
C ALA A 408 -25.83 -0.86 14.67
N ALA A 409 -26.68 -1.88 14.84
CA ALA A 409 -27.55 -2.10 16.01
C ALA A 409 -26.81 -2.43 17.33
N LEU A 410 -25.49 -2.63 17.30
CA LEU A 410 -24.68 -2.77 18.53
C LEU A 410 -24.51 -1.41 19.23
N PRO A 411 -24.46 -1.34 20.58
CA PRO A 411 -24.18 -0.09 21.28
C PRO A 411 -22.83 0.53 20.87
N PRO A 412 -22.70 1.88 20.78
CA PRO A 412 -21.46 2.52 20.34
C PRO A 412 -20.21 2.07 21.11
N ALA A 413 -20.32 1.84 22.42
CA ALA A 413 -19.20 1.36 23.25
C ALA A 413 -18.75 -0.07 22.89
N VAL A 414 -19.66 -0.92 22.41
CA VAL A 414 -19.33 -2.24 21.83
C VAL A 414 -18.73 -2.07 20.43
N ARG A 415 -19.30 -1.18 19.61
CA ARG A 415 -18.85 -0.94 18.23
C ARG A 415 -17.41 -0.43 18.16
N TYR A 416 -16.98 0.49 19.04
CA TYR A 416 -15.57 0.91 19.08
C TYR A 416 -14.63 -0.29 19.35
N ARG A 417 -14.89 -1.04 20.43
CA ARG A 417 -14.08 -2.22 20.81
C ARG A 417 -14.06 -3.31 19.73
N ALA A 418 -15.19 -3.52 19.05
CA ALA A 418 -15.29 -4.49 17.97
C ALA A 418 -14.57 -4.00 16.69
N ALA A 419 -14.57 -2.70 16.41
CA ALA A 419 -13.75 -2.12 15.34
C ALA A 419 -12.26 -2.25 15.65
N ASP A 420 -11.83 -1.92 16.87
CA ASP A 420 -10.44 -2.08 17.32
C ASP A 420 -9.98 -3.55 17.20
N ALA A 421 -10.80 -4.50 17.67
CA ALA A 421 -10.56 -5.93 17.51
C ALA A 421 -10.49 -6.37 16.04
N ALA A 422 -11.34 -5.81 15.17
CA ALA A 422 -11.30 -6.09 13.73
C ALA A 422 -10.04 -5.51 13.05
N LEU A 423 -9.55 -4.34 13.49
CA LEU A 423 -8.32 -3.72 13.01
C LEU A 423 -7.08 -4.50 13.48
N ALA A 424 -7.00 -4.83 14.77
CA ALA A 424 -5.94 -5.67 15.33
C ALA A 424 -5.86 -7.04 14.65
N ALA A 425 -7.01 -7.58 14.21
CA ALA A 425 -7.12 -8.82 13.46
C ALA A 425 -7.13 -8.65 11.92
N GLY A 426 -6.66 -7.50 11.40
CA GLY A 426 -6.42 -7.25 9.96
C GLY A 426 -7.65 -7.10 9.06
N ARG A 427 -8.87 -7.11 9.61
CA ARG A 427 -10.13 -7.16 8.86
C ARG A 427 -10.73 -5.77 8.66
N VAL A 428 -10.01 -4.92 7.92
CA VAL A 428 -10.37 -3.49 7.79
C VAL A 428 -11.74 -3.25 7.14
N ARG A 429 -12.17 -4.07 6.18
CA ARG A 429 -13.55 -4.06 5.64
C ARG A 429 -14.62 -4.29 6.71
N LEU A 430 -14.32 -5.11 7.72
CA LEU A 430 -15.23 -5.37 8.83
C LEU A 430 -15.27 -4.18 9.81
N ALA A 431 -14.10 -3.65 10.19
CA ALA A 431 -13.99 -2.43 11.00
C ALA A 431 -14.73 -1.22 10.37
N SER A 432 -14.61 -1.04 9.05
CA SER A 432 -15.30 0.00 8.28
C SER A 432 -16.83 -0.08 8.33
N ARG A 433 -17.39 -1.29 8.33
CA ARG A 433 -18.83 -1.49 8.56
C ARG A 433 -19.22 -1.22 10.01
N VAL A 434 -18.39 -1.61 10.98
CA VAL A 434 -18.65 -1.38 12.41
C VAL A 434 -18.58 0.12 12.78
N LEU A 435 -17.70 0.89 12.15
CA LEU A 435 -17.59 2.35 12.35
C LEU A 435 -18.57 3.19 11.50
N ALA A 436 -19.39 2.57 10.66
CA ALA A 436 -20.32 3.25 9.75
C ALA A 436 -21.32 4.16 10.51
N GLY A 437 -21.33 5.46 10.24
CA GLY A 437 -22.24 6.41 10.91
C GLY A 437 -21.96 6.64 12.41
N LEU A 438 -20.77 6.27 12.91
CA LEU A 438 -20.26 6.83 14.16
C LEU A 438 -19.54 8.14 13.82
N ASP A 439 -20.06 9.28 14.27
CA ASP A 439 -19.57 10.62 13.87
C ASP A 439 -19.00 11.46 15.02
N ARG A 440 -19.10 10.95 16.25
CA ARG A 440 -18.48 11.51 17.47
C ARG A 440 -17.34 10.58 17.94
N PRO A 441 -16.20 11.11 18.41
CA PRO A 441 -15.14 10.27 18.97
C PRO A 441 -15.58 9.60 20.29
N PRO A 442 -14.89 8.53 20.72
CA PRO A 442 -14.95 8.06 22.10
C PRO A 442 -14.56 9.18 23.09
N PRO A 443 -15.08 9.18 24.34
CA PRO A 443 -14.71 10.17 25.35
C PRO A 443 -13.18 10.25 25.55
N GLY A 444 -12.64 11.48 25.57
CA GLY A 444 -11.22 11.74 25.79
C GLY A 444 -10.30 11.61 24.57
N VAL A 445 -10.84 11.44 23.35
CA VAL A 445 -10.05 11.36 22.11
C VAL A 445 -10.21 12.64 21.27
N ASP A 446 -9.12 13.16 20.70
CA ASP A 446 -9.17 14.33 19.80
C ASP A 446 -10.05 14.07 18.57
N ALA A 447 -10.95 15.02 18.29
CA ALA A 447 -11.94 14.90 17.23
C ALA A 447 -11.34 15.01 15.81
N THR A 448 -10.19 15.66 15.63
CA THR A 448 -9.56 15.79 14.30
C THR A 448 -8.81 14.52 13.92
N ASP A 449 -7.98 14.04 14.84
CA ASP A 449 -7.14 12.87 14.67
C ASP A 449 -7.99 11.59 14.64
N TRP A 450 -9.08 11.51 15.42
CA TRP A 450 -10.05 10.43 15.31
C TRP A 450 -10.81 10.45 13.97
N ARG A 451 -11.20 11.62 13.44
CA ARG A 451 -11.82 11.71 12.10
C ARG A 451 -10.87 11.30 10.98
N LEU A 452 -9.57 11.63 11.07
CA LEU A 452 -8.54 11.14 10.15
C LEU A 452 -8.45 9.60 10.20
N GLN A 453 -8.43 9.02 11.40
CA GLN A 453 -8.41 7.56 11.58
C GLN A 453 -9.68 6.89 11.06
N ARG A 454 -10.86 7.46 11.31
CA ARG A 454 -12.17 7.01 10.77
C ARG A 454 -12.16 7.04 9.24
N ALA A 455 -11.73 8.15 8.63
CA ALA A 455 -11.59 8.27 7.18
C ALA A 455 -10.67 7.18 6.63
N ARG A 456 -9.52 6.93 7.27
CA ARG A 456 -8.59 5.85 6.91
C ARG A 456 -9.24 4.47 6.90
N VAL A 457 -9.98 4.14 7.96
CA VAL A 457 -10.66 2.84 8.06
C VAL A 457 -11.79 2.71 7.05
N LEU A 458 -12.52 3.80 6.73
CA LEU A 458 -13.52 3.79 5.65
C LEU A 458 -12.88 3.46 4.30
N VAL A 459 -11.80 4.16 3.93
CA VAL A 459 -11.06 3.97 2.68
C VAL A 459 -10.54 2.54 2.54
N LEU A 460 -9.72 2.08 3.50
CA LEU A 460 -9.16 0.72 3.52
C LEU A 460 -10.24 -0.37 3.63
N GLY A 461 -11.43 -0.02 4.10
CA GLY A 461 -12.59 -0.90 4.13
C GLY A 461 -13.39 -0.97 2.83
N GLY A 462 -12.99 -0.27 1.78
CA GLY A 462 -13.67 -0.25 0.48
C GLY A 462 -14.71 0.87 0.32
N ARG A 463 -14.64 1.93 1.12
CA ARG A 463 -15.55 3.10 1.06
C ARG A 463 -14.78 4.40 0.75
N PRO A 464 -14.09 4.49 -0.41
CA PRO A 464 -13.19 5.59 -0.72
C PRO A 464 -13.89 6.96 -0.82
N ARG A 465 -15.13 7.02 -1.33
CA ARG A 465 -15.89 8.29 -1.46
C ARG A 465 -16.18 8.93 -0.11
N GLU A 466 -16.82 8.19 0.79
CA GLU A 466 -17.13 8.64 2.16
C GLU A 466 -15.86 8.99 2.96
N GLY A 467 -14.79 8.22 2.75
CA GLY A 467 -13.48 8.52 3.33
C GLY A 467 -12.92 9.86 2.83
N ALA A 468 -12.94 10.08 1.52
CA ALA A 468 -12.49 11.34 0.92
C ALA A 468 -13.41 12.52 1.24
N GLU A 469 -14.70 12.31 1.44
CA GLU A 469 -15.66 13.31 1.92
C GLU A 469 -15.33 13.73 3.35
N ALA A 470 -15.07 12.77 4.24
CA ALA A 470 -14.59 13.06 5.60
C ALA A 470 -13.25 13.83 5.58
N LEU A 471 -12.32 13.50 4.66
CA LEU A 471 -11.09 14.29 4.48
C LEU A 471 -11.35 15.71 3.95
N ARG A 472 -12.25 15.90 2.97
CA ARG A 472 -12.59 17.24 2.45
C ARG A 472 -13.29 18.09 3.52
N ALA A 473 -14.16 17.50 4.34
CA ALA A 473 -14.78 18.18 5.48
C ALA A 473 -13.74 18.62 6.53
N LEU A 474 -12.74 17.79 6.83
CA LEU A 474 -11.61 18.18 7.67
C LEU A 474 -10.77 19.32 7.05
N LEU A 475 -10.58 19.29 5.74
CA LEU A 475 -9.88 20.34 4.99
C LEU A 475 -10.71 21.63 4.82
N ALA A 476 -11.97 21.69 5.24
CA ALA A 476 -12.77 22.92 5.14
C ALA A 476 -12.43 24.00 6.19
N GLY A 477 -11.91 23.61 7.36
CA GLY A 477 -11.58 24.56 8.45
C GLY A 477 -10.36 25.45 8.18
N GLU A 478 -10.16 26.47 9.01
CA GLU A 478 -9.12 27.50 8.80
C GLU A 478 -7.72 27.13 9.32
N GLY A 479 -6.70 27.90 8.90
CA GLY A 479 -5.32 27.81 9.38
C GLY A 479 -4.45 26.71 8.74
N PRO A 480 -3.11 26.86 8.74
CA PRO A 480 -2.18 25.85 8.24
C PRO A 480 -2.18 24.60 9.11
N TRP A 481 -1.86 23.44 8.53
CA TRP A 481 -1.80 22.18 9.28
C TRP A 481 -0.38 21.88 9.78
N PRO A 482 -0.20 21.38 11.02
CA PRO A 482 1.10 20.96 11.51
C PRO A 482 1.59 19.74 10.71
N ALA A 483 2.92 19.61 10.59
CA ALA A 483 3.60 18.52 9.88
C ALA A 483 2.95 17.14 10.10
N SER A 484 2.85 16.71 11.37
CA SER A 484 2.30 15.41 11.77
C SER A 484 0.81 15.18 11.41
N ARG A 485 0.04 16.23 11.06
CA ARG A 485 -1.33 16.11 10.58
C ARG A 485 -1.38 16.01 9.05
N TYR A 486 -0.52 16.73 8.33
CA TYR A 486 -0.33 16.51 6.88
C TYR A 486 0.23 15.13 6.58
N ASP A 487 1.25 14.68 7.33
CA ASP A 487 1.89 13.39 7.12
C ASP A 487 0.91 12.22 7.38
N ARG A 488 -0.11 12.44 8.23
CA ARG A 488 -1.25 11.51 8.44
C ARG A 488 -2.33 11.63 7.36
N LEU A 489 -2.63 12.83 6.85
CA LEU A 489 -3.51 13.02 5.68
C LEU A 489 -2.97 12.24 4.47
N MET A 490 -1.67 12.35 4.22
CA MET A 490 -1.02 11.71 3.08
C MET A 490 -1.12 10.18 3.15
N GLN A 491 -1.06 9.57 4.35
CA GLN A 491 -1.32 8.13 4.50
C GLN A 491 -2.72 7.74 4.01
N VAL A 492 -3.75 8.53 4.34
CA VAL A 492 -5.12 8.26 3.85
C VAL A 492 -5.27 8.52 2.34
N VAL A 493 -4.50 9.46 1.78
CA VAL A 493 -4.42 9.66 0.33
C VAL A 493 -3.77 8.47 -0.38
N PHE A 494 -2.73 7.86 0.19
CA PHE A 494 -2.13 6.64 -0.37
C PHE A 494 -3.10 5.46 -0.31
N ASP A 495 -3.81 5.32 0.81
CA ASP A 495 -4.87 4.31 0.96
C ASP A 495 -6.01 4.55 -0.07
N LEU A 496 -6.36 5.81 -0.37
CA LEU A 496 -7.37 6.17 -1.40
C LEU A 496 -6.90 5.75 -2.80
N GLN A 497 -5.63 5.99 -3.12
CA GLN A 497 -5.02 5.64 -4.40
C GLN A 497 -4.90 4.11 -4.55
N ALA A 498 -4.53 3.40 -3.48
CA ALA A 498 -4.52 1.94 -3.46
C ALA A 498 -5.92 1.32 -3.59
N ALA A 499 -6.96 2.01 -3.11
CA ALA A 499 -8.36 1.65 -3.30
C ALA A 499 -8.94 2.07 -4.67
N GLY A 500 -8.13 2.57 -5.60
CA GLY A 500 -8.56 3.02 -6.94
C GLY A 500 -9.31 4.36 -6.96
N GLY A 501 -9.48 5.02 -5.81
CA GLY A 501 -10.14 6.32 -5.66
C GLY A 501 -9.27 7.49 -6.14
N HIS A 502 -8.74 7.41 -7.36
CA HIS A 502 -7.79 8.39 -7.90
C HIS A 502 -8.43 9.78 -8.14
N ARG A 503 -9.71 9.83 -8.51
CA ARG A 503 -10.47 11.09 -8.67
C ARG A 503 -10.69 11.76 -7.30
N GLU A 504 -11.06 10.96 -6.32
CA GLU A 504 -11.24 11.36 -4.93
C GLU A 504 -9.91 11.83 -4.30
N ALA A 505 -8.81 11.12 -4.56
CA ALA A 505 -7.46 11.49 -4.13
C ALA A 505 -6.98 12.81 -4.76
N LEU A 506 -7.23 13.05 -6.06
CA LEU A 506 -6.94 14.34 -6.69
C LEU A 506 -7.70 15.49 -6.03
N ALA A 507 -8.99 15.31 -5.71
CA ALA A 507 -9.78 16.32 -5.03
C ALA A 507 -9.24 16.64 -3.61
N VAL A 508 -8.83 15.62 -2.86
CA VAL A 508 -8.20 15.80 -1.53
C VAL A 508 -6.83 16.47 -1.64
N LEU A 509 -5.99 16.07 -2.60
CA LEU A 509 -4.67 16.67 -2.83
C LEU A 509 -4.75 18.13 -3.28
N ALA A 510 -5.75 18.48 -4.10
CA ALA A 510 -6.03 19.86 -4.49
C ALA A 510 -6.50 20.70 -3.29
N ALA A 511 -7.45 20.19 -2.49
CA ALA A 511 -7.94 20.85 -1.27
C ALA A 511 -6.84 21.00 -0.19
N ALA A 512 -5.87 20.09 -0.14
CA ALA A 512 -4.67 20.23 0.70
C ALA A 512 -3.68 21.29 0.20
N GLY A 513 -3.89 21.84 -1.01
CA GLY A 513 -3.03 22.84 -1.65
C GLY A 513 -2.68 24.04 -0.74
N PRO A 514 -3.67 24.83 -0.30
CA PRO A 514 -3.46 26.03 0.50
C PRO A 514 -2.94 25.78 1.93
N ARG A 515 -3.04 24.55 2.46
CA ARG A 515 -2.62 24.22 3.85
C ARG A 515 -1.14 23.92 3.99
N VAL A 516 -0.40 23.96 2.88
CA VAL A 516 0.92 23.35 2.73
C VAL A 516 1.84 24.34 1.99
N PRO A 517 2.45 25.29 2.72
CA PRO A 517 3.38 26.28 2.16
C PRO A 517 4.79 25.72 1.92
N ASP A 518 5.11 24.55 2.48
CA ASP A 518 6.42 23.90 2.41
C ASP A 518 6.70 23.31 1.01
N ALA A 519 7.79 23.77 0.39
CA ALA A 519 8.25 23.32 -0.92
C ALA A 519 8.53 21.81 -1.01
N ARG A 520 8.99 21.17 0.09
CA ARG A 520 9.16 19.71 0.13
C ARG A 520 7.81 19.00 0.02
N ARG A 521 6.82 19.45 0.77
CA ARG A 521 5.47 18.86 0.73
C ARG A 521 4.73 19.19 -0.57
N ALA A 522 5.03 20.32 -1.22
CA ALA A 522 4.58 20.60 -2.58
C ALA A 522 5.19 19.63 -3.61
N ARG A 523 6.50 19.34 -3.51
CA ARG A 523 7.19 18.29 -4.30
C ARG A 523 6.54 16.92 -4.11
N GLU A 524 6.26 16.54 -2.87
CA GLU A 524 5.58 15.29 -2.53
C GLU A 524 4.16 15.28 -3.12
N ARG A 525 3.36 16.33 -2.92
CA ARG A 525 1.99 16.47 -3.45
C ARG A 525 1.93 16.28 -4.98
N TRP A 526 2.84 16.88 -5.75
CA TRP A 526 2.88 16.70 -7.21
C TRP A 526 3.11 15.24 -7.64
N TYR A 527 3.93 14.48 -6.91
CA TYR A 527 4.12 13.04 -7.18
C TYR A 527 2.82 12.26 -7.01
N TRP A 528 2.09 12.50 -5.92
CA TRP A 528 0.86 11.76 -5.61
C TRP A 528 -0.30 12.19 -6.52
N MET A 529 -0.31 13.45 -6.98
CA MET A 529 -1.18 13.87 -8.08
C MET A 529 -0.83 13.13 -9.38
N ALA A 530 0.46 12.92 -9.68
CA ALA A 530 0.89 12.15 -10.85
C ALA A 530 0.47 10.67 -10.79
N ASP A 531 0.63 10.01 -9.63
CA ASP A 531 0.13 8.64 -9.38
C ASP A 531 -1.38 8.53 -9.66
N SER A 532 -2.16 9.54 -9.28
CA SER A 532 -3.60 9.57 -9.55
C SER A 532 -3.94 9.85 -11.02
N TRP A 533 -3.26 10.79 -11.67
CA TRP A 533 -3.40 11.02 -13.11
C TRP A 533 -3.02 9.78 -13.93
N ARG A 534 -1.97 9.04 -13.52
CA ARG A 534 -1.56 7.76 -14.12
C ARG A 534 -2.64 6.69 -13.96
N GLY A 535 -3.26 6.60 -12.78
CA GLY A 535 -4.39 5.71 -12.52
C GLY A 535 -5.67 6.04 -13.29
N LEU A 536 -5.84 7.30 -13.71
CA LEU A 536 -6.95 7.77 -14.57
C LEU A 536 -6.60 7.77 -16.08
N GLY A 537 -5.48 7.16 -16.50
CA GLY A 537 -5.04 7.12 -17.91
C GLY A 537 -4.49 8.44 -18.46
N GLY A 538 -4.39 9.50 -17.66
CA GLY A 538 -3.87 10.82 -18.04
C GLY A 538 -2.34 10.85 -18.13
N HIS A 539 -1.77 10.00 -18.98
CA HIS A 539 -0.33 9.68 -18.97
C HIS A 539 0.60 10.86 -19.27
N VAL A 540 0.19 11.84 -20.09
CA VAL A 540 0.98 13.07 -20.33
C VAL A 540 1.05 13.93 -19.07
N GLN A 541 -0.09 14.11 -18.38
CA GLN A 541 -0.19 14.92 -17.16
C GLN A 541 0.54 14.25 -16.00
N ALA A 542 0.46 12.92 -15.90
CA ALA A 542 1.28 12.13 -14.99
C ALA A 542 2.78 12.32 -15.27
N ALA A 543 3.23 12.12 -16.53
CA ALA A 543 4.64 12.28 -16.90
C ALA A 543 5.19 13.67 -16.55
N ARG A 544 4.42 14.73 -16.82
CA ARG A 544 4.77 16.11 -16.43
C ARG A 544 4.87 16.27 -14.91
N LEU A 545 3.85 15.86 -14.14
CA LEU A 545 3.82 16.02 -12.69
C LEU A 545 4.90 15.18 -11.97
N TYR A 546 5.22 13.98 -12.46
CA TYR A 546 6.34 13.18 -11.97
C TYR A 546 7.68 13.89 -12.21
N LEU A 547 7.94 14.40 -13.43
CA LEU A 547 9.19 15.09 -13.71
C LEU A 547 9.30 16.42 -12.96
N ARG A 548 8.18 17.16 -12.80
CA ARG A 548 8.09 18.35 -11.94
C ARG A 548 8.43 18.01 -10.48
N SER A 549 7.90 16.91 -9.95
CA SER A 549 8.29 16.40 -8.62
C SER A 549 9.77 15.98 -8.57
N ALA A 550 10.30 15.31 -9.59
CA ALA A 550 11.71 14.95 -9.64
C ALA A 550 12.60 16.20 -9.56
N LEU A 551 12.34 17.19 -10.40
CA LEU A 551 13.14 18.39 -10.61
C LEU A 551 13.03 19.44 -9.50
N ALA A 552 12.03 19.33 -8.61
CA ALA A 552 11.84 20.24 -7.47
C ALA A 552 12.92 20.12 -6.36
N ALA A 553 13.92 19.26 -6.52
CA ALA A 553 15.15 19.25 -5.74
C ALA A 553 16.36 19.03 -6.65
N ALA A 554 17.54 19.49 -6.23
CA ALA A 554 18.76 19.60 -7.05
C ALA A 554 19.02 18.38 -7.96
N GLY A 555 18.86 18.57 -9.28
CA GLY A 555 19.07 17.56 -10.32
C GLY A 555 18.03 16.43 -10.41
N GLY A 556 17.23 16.21 -9.37
CA GLY A 556 16.25 15.12 -9.29
C GLY A 556 16.86 13.72 -9.43
N LEU A 557 18.07 13.51 -8.89
CA LEU A 557 18.75 12.20 -8.84
C LEU A 557 18.91 11.65 -7.40
N ASP A 558 18.35 12.37 -6.43
CA ASP A 558 18.08 11.86 -5.09
C ASP A 558 17.15 10.61 -5.13
N PRO A 559 16.99 9.85 -4.03
CA PRO A 559 16.14 8.65 -4.02
C PRO A 559 14.69 8.90 -4.48
N TRP A 560 14.13 10.07 -4.15
CA TRP A 560 12.79 10.46 -4.62
C TRP A 560 12.80 10.79 -6.11
N GLY A 561 13.74 11.63 -6.55
CA GLY A 561 13.85 12.05 -7.95
C GLY A 561 14.08 10.88 -8.92
N ARG A 562 14.86 9.86 -8.53
CA ARG A 562 15.00 8.62 -9.31
C ARG A 562 13.70 7.82 -9.41
N SER A 563 12.93 7.70 -8.32
CA SER A 563 11.62 7.03 -8.34
C SER A 563 10.62 7.77 -9.23
N ALA A 564 10.59 9.11 -9.14
CA ALA A 564 9.75 9.97 -9.95
C ALA A 564 10.12 9.88 -11.45
N ARG A 565 11.41 9.89 -11.80
CA ARG A 565 11.88 9.65 -13.18
C ARG A 565 11.49 8.28 -13.73
N TYR A 566 11.49 7.24 -12.88
CA TYR A 566 11.04 5.90 -13.28
C TYR A 566 9.53 5.89 -13.60
N ARG A 567 8.70 6.48 -12.74
CA ARG A 567 7.26 6.62 -12.99
C ARG A 567 6.93 7.53 -14.18
N ALA A 568 7.74 8.57 -14.40
CA ALA A 568 7.68 9.36 -15.62
C ALA A 568 7.96 8.49 -16.84
N ALA A 569 8.98 7.62 -16.82
CA ALA A 569 9.31 6.72 -17.93
C ALA A 569 8.16 5.77 -18.30
N GLU A 570 7.49 5.17 -17.31
CA GLU A 570 6.29 4.35 -17.53
C GLU A 570 5.17 5.17 -18.19
N SER A 571 4.95 6.39 -17.71
CA SER A 571 3.89 7.29 -18.22
C SER A 571 4.22 7.84 -19.62
N LEU A 572 5.48 8.12 -19.91
CA LEU A 572 5.97 8.50 -21.23
C LEU A 572 5.74 7.38 -22.25
N ALA A 573 6.02 6.13 -21.88
CA ALA A 573 5.78 4.97 -22.75
C ALA A 573 4.29 4.83 -23.09
N ALA A 574 3.41 4.93 -22.09
CA ALA A 574 1.96 4.88 -22.26
C ALA A 574 1.41 6.09 -23.07
N ALA A 575 2.04 7.26 -22.96
CA ALA A 575 1.73 8.45 -23.76
C ALA A 575 2.31 8.45 -25.20
N GLY A 576 2.79 7.29 -25.67
CA GLY A 576 3.41 7.11 -27.00
C GLY A 576 4.84 7.66 -27.13
N LEU A 577 5.39 8.29 -26.10
CA LEU A 577 6.72 8.91 -26.08
C LEU A 577 7.81 7.87 -25.75
N ARG A 578 7.82 6.79 -26.53
CA ARG A 578 8.67 5.58 -26.33
C ARG A 578 10.17 5.90 -26.24
N GLU A 579 10.66 6.84 -27.06
CA GLU A 579 12.07 7.28 -26.98
C GLU A 579 12.42 7.96 -25.65
N ASP A 580 11.51 8.77 -25.09
CA ASP A 580 11.73 9.48 -23.82
C ASP A 580 11.70 8.51 -22.65
N ALA A 581 10.79 7.55 -22.67
CA ALA A 581 10.79 6.43 -21.73
C ALA A 581 12.13 5.69 -21.77
N ALA A 582 12.64 5.37 -22.97
CA ALA A 582 13.94 4.74 -23.14
C ALA A 582 15.11 5.64 -22.66
N ARG A 583 15.03 6.96 -22.84
CA ARG A 583 16.01 7.92 -22.30
C ARG A 583 16.00 7.94 -20.76
N GLN A 584 14.82 7.99 -20.12
CA GLN A 584 14.71 7.89 -18.66
C GLN A 584 15.24 6.55 -18.13
N TYR A 585 14.83 5.41 -18.71
CA TYR A 585 15.27 4.09 -18.26
C TYR A 585 16.79 3.91 -18.40
N ARG A 586 17.42 4.40 -19.48
CA ARG A 586 18.90 4.38 -19.63
C ARG A 586 19.60 5.27 -18.62
N ALA A 587 19.09 6.47 -18.36
CA ALA A 587 19.64 7.38 -17.34
C ALA A 587 19.57 6.77 -15.93
N LEU A 588 18.47 6.09 -15.61
CA LEU A 588 18.30 5.35 -14.36
C LEU A 588 19.22 4.13 -14.30
N LEU A 589 19.37 3.38 -15.40
CA LEU A 589 20.25 2.21 -15.48
C LEU A 589 21.72 2.57 -15.24
N ALA A 590 22.16 3.75 -15.69
CA ALA A 590 23.51 4.25 -15.44
C ALA A 590 23.78 4.54 -13.95
N VAL A 591 22.80 5.08 -13.21
CA VAL A 591 22.96 5.44 -11.78
C VAL A 591 22.49 4.37 -10.79
N THR A 592 22.08 3.19 -11.29
CA THR A 592 21.55 2.10 -10.47
C THR A 592 22.59 0.97 -10.36
N LYS A 593 23.09 0.75 -9.14
CA LYS A 593 24.06 -0.32 -8.81
C LYS A 593 23.40 -1.69 -8.57
N ASP A 594 22.17 -1.72 -8.07
CA ASP A 594 21.43 -2.93 -7.71
C ASP A 594 21.11 -3.82 -8.95
N PRO A 595 21.57 -5.09 -8.99
CA PRO A 595 21.33 -6.00 -10.11
C PRO A 595 19.84 -6.17 -10.47
N ALA A 596 18.95 -6.22 -9.47
CA ALA A 596 17.53 -6.47 -9.70
C ALA A 596 16.87 -5.27 -10.42
N ARG A 597 17.04 -4.05 -9.91
CA ARG A 597 16.58 -2.84 -10.62
C ARG A 597 17.25 -2.66 -11.97
N ARG A 598 18.53 -3.05 -12.15
CA ARG A 598 19.20 -3.05 -13.47
C ARG A 598 18.50 -3.99 -14.45
N ALA A 599 18.19 -5.21 -14.04
CA ALA A 599 17.48 -6.19 -14.87
C ALA A 599 16.06 -5.70 -15.24
N LEU A 600 15.32 -5.11 -14.29
CA LEU A 600 14.00 -4.52 -14.55
C LEU A 600 14.07 -3.37 -15.57
N LEU A 601 15.04 -2.47 -15.44
CA LEU A 601 15.27 -1.37 -16.37
C LEU A 601 15.67 -1.87 -17.77
N ALA A 602 16.48 -2.94 -17.85
CA ALA A 602 16.83 -3.59 -19.11
C ALA A 602 15.61 -4.28 -19.77
N GLN A 603 14.77 -4.96 -18.99
CA GLN A 603 13.55 -5.59 -19.49
C GLN A 603 12.54 -4.54 -19.99
N ALA A 604 12.39 -3.41 -19.29
CA ALA A 604 11.55 -2.30 -19.73
C ALA A 604 12.04 -1.72 -21.07
N LEU A 605 13.37 -1.59 -21.25
CA LEU A 605 13.98 -1.18 -22.53
C LEU A 605 13.74 -2.21 -23.64
N ALA A 606 13.83 -3.51 -23.36
CA ALA A 606 13.56 -4.57 -24.33
C ALA A 606 12.10 -4.55 -24.81
N ARG A 607 11.13 -4.40 -23.90
CA ARG A 607 9.69 -4.31 -24.24
C ARG A 607 9.38 -3.12 -25.15
N LEU A 608 10.01 -1.97 -24.92
CA LEU A 608 9.89 -0.80 -25.82
C LEU A 608 10.40 -1.07 -27.25
N GLY A 609 11.38 -1.97 -27.41
CA GLY A 609 11.95 -2.36 -28.70
C GLY A 609 11.26 -3.53 -29.40
N ALA A 610 10.45 -4.32 -28.68
CA ALA A 610 9.63 -5.38 -29.25
C ALA A 610 8.34 -4.81 -29.86
N ALA A 611 7.58 -4.03 -29.09
CA ALA A 611 6.32 -3.40 -29.50
C ALA A 611 6.46 -2.31 -30.60
N GLY A 612 7.67 -2.12 -31.14
CA GLY A 612 7.98 -1.31 -32.32
C GLY A 612 8.22 -2.11 -33.61
N ARG A 613 8.10 -3.44 -33.57
CA ARG A 613 8.21 -4.33 -34.74
C ARG A 613 6.88 -4.98 -35.17
N GLU A 614 5.83 -4.78 -34.37
CA GLU A 614 4.49 -5.36 -34.53
C GLU A 614 3.47 -4.32 -35.04
N ALA A 615 3.95 -3.16 -35.50
CA ALA A 615 3.15 -2.16 -36.19
C ALA A 615 3.58 -2.13 -37.67
N PRO A 616 2.66 -2.33 -38.64
CA PRO A 616 2.94 -2.12 -40.06
C PRO A 616 3.06 -0.63 -40.41
#